data_AF-A0A737U493-F1
#
_entry.id   AF-A0A737U493-F1
#
_cell.length_a   1.000
_cell.length_b   1.000
_cell.length_c   1.000
_cell.angle_alpha   90.00
_cell.angle_beta   90.00
_cell.angle_gamma   90.00
#
_symmetry.space_group_name_H-M   'P 1'
#
loop_
_entity.id
_entity.type
_entity.pdbx_description
1 polymer ?
#
loop_
_entity_poly.entity_id
_entity_poly.type
_entity_poly.pdbx_seq_one_letter_code
_entity_poly.pdbx_strand_id
1 'polypeptide(L)'
;MPFHVGRGCLPATISNLRINRIAQSATPPEMSLWEKIKEFFCSTHQTEALECIWMICHPPVGTTREDVVSRFEQLRMLAYTGCEESIQSSRYGESNFCILDADSREILSVTLDDYGNYTVNCQGYHEIHRLTLETEQGEECTEYAEGASGPLRASAPPATAAPQTPAEYDAVWSEWRKAAPAEESCGRAATVQRMRACLNNGSRELNVGESGLTTLPDCLPAHITKLIIPHNNLTRLPALPPGLRLLSVSGNPLTRLPALPSGLWSLAVNNTQLTRLPVLPPGLQLLTVTDTQLTDLPALPPGLQMLLARNNPLTSLPALPSGLQTLWVTNSQLSSLPTLPPGLRSLWAYHNWLTRLPESLIHLSSEATVHLESNPLSERTLQTLQNITSAPDYSGPTIHFNMAGASAPREARALHLVVADWLTPAREGEPAPADRWH
;
A
#
# COMPACT_ATOMS: atom_id res chain seq x y z
N MET A 1 8.28 -36.01 -1.64
CA MET A 1 7.19 -35.61 -0.72
C MET A 1 7.27 -34.09 -0.52
N PRO A 2 6.13 -33.38 -0.37
CA PRO A 2 6.14 -31.94 -0.18
C PRO A 2 6.72 -31.53 1.18
N PHE A 3 7.31 -30.34 1.28
CA PHE A 3 7.88 -29.78 2.51
C PHE A 3 6.76 -29.26 3.42
N HIS A 4 6.77 -29.60 4.72
CA HIS A 4 5.69 -29.26 5.65
C HIS A 4 6.15 -28.24 6.68
N VAL A 5 5.36 -27.17 6.88
CA VAL A 5 5.70 -26.01 7.70
C VAL A 5 4.59 -25.76 8.72
N GLY A 6 4.98 -25.34 9.93
CA GLY A 6 4.08 -24.91 11.00
C GLY A 6 3.99 -25.86 12.19
N ARG A 7 3.20 -25.47 13.20
CA ARG A 7 2.97 -26.27 14.42
C ARG A 7 1.46 -26.48 14.64
N GLY A 8 1.04 -27.70 14.97
CA GLY A 8 -0.36 -28.04 15.30
C GLY A 8 -1.02 -29.07 14.37
N CYS A 9 -2.35 -29.12 14.36
CA CYS A 9 -3.14 -30.20 13.76
C CYS A 9 -3.23 -30.18 12.22
N LEU A 10 -2.83 -29.08 11.56
CA LEU A 10 -2.92 -28.89 10.10
C LEU A 10 -1.68 -28.16 9.56
N PRO A 11 -0.55 -28.85 9.34
CA PRO A 11 0.64 -28.23 8.75
C PRO A 11 0.41 -27.79 7.31
N ALA A 12 1.07 -26.70 6.90
CA ALA A 12 1.04 -26.25 5.51
C ALA A 12 2.00 -27.06 4.66
N THR A 13 1.56 -27.44 3.46
CA THR A 13 2.30 -28.30 2.55
C THR A 13 2.79 -27.51 1.33
N ILE A 14 4.11 -27.35 1.21
CA ILE A 14 4.78 -26.70 0.08
C ILE A 14 5.26 -27.79 -0.88
N SER A 15 4.66 -27.88 -2.06
CA SER A 15 5.03 -28.90 -3.05
C SER A 15 6.35 -28.58 -3.77
N ASN A 16 7.08 -29.63 -4.17
CA ASN A 16 8.32 -29.50 -4.94
C ASN A 16 8.10 -28.70 -6.23
N LEU A 17 6.92 -28.86 -6.86
CA LEU A 17 6.55 -28.11 -8.05
C LEU A 17 6.36 -26.61 -7.77
N ARG A 18 5.92 -26.24 -6.56
CA ARG A 18 5.85 -24.83 -6.15
C ARG A 18 7.23 -24.26 -5.86
N ILE A 19 8.12 -25.02 -5.22
CA ILE A 19 9.53 -24.62 -5.00
C ILE A 19 10.23 -24.38 -6.34
N ASN A 20 10.03 -25.27 -7.32
CA ASN A 20 10.58 -25.11 -8.66
C ASN A 20 10.03 -23.87 -9.38
N ARG A 21 8.71 -23.62 -9.30
CA ARG A 21 8.12 -22.37 -9.83
C ARG A 21 8.67 -21.12 -9.16
N ILE A 22 8.96 -21.18 -7.86
CA ILE A 22 9.59 -20.08 -7.12
C ILE A 22 11.00 -19.84 -7.64
N ALA A 23 11.79 -20.89 -7.85
CA ALA A 23 13.13 -20.75 -8.41
C ALA A 23 13.13 -20.14 -9.83
N GLN A 24 12.14 -20.48 -10.66
CA GLN A 24 12.03 -19.98 -12.04
C GLN A 24 11.36 -18.60 -12.17
N SER A 25 10.83 -18.04 -11.09
CA SER A 25 10.01 -16.82 -11.15
C SER A 25 10.63 -15.67 -10.34
N ALA A 26 10.92 -14.57 -11.03
CA ALA A 26 11.39 -13.34 -10.40
C ALA A 26 10.32 -12.61 -9.54
N THR A 27 9.08 -13.10 -9.54
CA THR A 27 8.01 -12.56 -8.69
C THR A 27 7.90 -13.31 -7.37
N PRO A 28 7.74 -12.61 -6.23
CA PRO A 28 7.58 -13.25 -4.93
C PRO A 28 6.34 -14.17 -4.91
N PRO A 29 6.42 -15.33 -4.23
CA PRO A 29 5.31 -16.28 -4.18
C PRO A 29 4.11 -15.70 -3.44
N GLU A 30 2.98 -15.61 -4.12
CA GLU A 30 1.71 -15.29 -3.47
C GLU A 30 1.02 -16.55 -2.92
N MET A 31 0.37 -16.39 -1.77
CA MET A 31 -0.52 -17.39 -1.20
C MET A 31 -1.91 -17.29 -1.83
N SER A 32 -2.53 -18.44 -2.09
CA SER A 32 -3.93 -18.48 -2.48
C SER A 32 -4.82 -17.99 -1.34
N LEU A 33 -6.05 -17.54 -1.66
CA LEU A 33 -7.01 -17.07 -0.66
C LEU A 33 -7.25 -18.12 0.45
N TRP A 34 -7.30 -19.40 0.09
CA TRP A 34 -7.44 -20.50 1.04
C TRP A 34 -6.23 -20.66 1.97
N GLU A 35 -5.02 -20.46 1.46
CA GLU A 35 -3.80 -20.51 2.26
C GLU A 35 -3.70 -19.32 3.19
N LYS A 36 -4.08 -18.12 2.73
CA LYS A 36 -4.18 -16.92 3.57
C LYS A 36 -5.19 -17.11 4.71
N ILE A 37 -6.32 -17.75 4.42
CA ILE A 37 -7.32 -18.10 5.45
C ILE A 37 -6.74 -19.13 6.43
N LYS A 38 -6.08 -20.18 5.95
CA LYS A 38 -5.48 -21.20 6.83
C LYS A 38 -4.40 -20.63 7.74
N GLU A 39 -3.50 -19.80 7.22
CA GLU A 39 -2.45 -19.11 8.00
C GLU A 39 -3.03 -18.23 9.11
N PHE A 40 -4.21 -17.65 8.88
CA PHE A 40 -4.90 -16.83 9.88
C PHE A 40 -5.46 -17.66 11.04
N PHE A 41 -5.95 -18.87 10.76
CA PHE A 41 -6.56 -19.75 11.77
C PHE A 41 -5.60 -20.75 12.40
N CYS A 42 -4.53 -21.10 11.70
CA CYS A 42 -3.53 -22.06 12.11
C CYS A 42 -2.17 -21.40 11.90
N SER A 43 -1.33 -21.35 12.93
CA SER A 43 0.05 -20.82 12.84
C SER A 43 0.93 -21.73 11.97
N THR A 44 0.65 -21.74 10.68
CA THR A 44 1.27 -22.62 9.69
C THR A 44 2.61 -22.08 9.20
N HIS A 45 2.91 -20.79 9.43
CA HIS A 45 4.15 -20.13 9.03
C HIS A 45 4.45 -20.28 7.52
N GLN A 46 3.41 -20.46 6.71
CA GLN A 46 3.54 -20.77 5.29
C GLN A 46 4.06 -19.58 4.51
N THR A 47 3.65 -18.36 4.86
CA THR A 47 4.14 -17.11 4.25
C THR A 47 5.64 -16.95 4.47
N GLU A 48 6.07 -17.07 5.74
CA GLU A 48 7.46 -16.88 6.17
C GLU A 48 8.38 -17.91 5.50
N ALA A 49 7.95 -19.16 5.40
CA ALA A 49 8.70 -20.19 4.70
C ALA A 49 8.77 -19.96 3.18
N LEU A 50 7.70 -19.47 2.54
CA LEU A 50 7.72 -19.14 1.12
C LEU A 50 8.65 -17.97 0.81
N GLU A 51 8.69 -16.95 1.68
CA GLU A 51 9.62 -15.83 1.57
C GLU A 51 11.07 -16.28 1.75
N CYS A 52 11.36 -17.13 2.74
CA CYS A 52 12.70 -17.69 2.91
C CYS A 52 13.17 -18.47 1.68
N ILE A 53 12.31 -19.33 1.12
CA ILE A 53 12.63 -20.10 -0.10
C ILE A 53 12.86 -19.14 -1.29
N TRP A 54 12.05 -18.11 -1.45
CA TRP A 54 12.23 -17.13 -2.53
C TRP A 54 13.53 -16.34 -2.38
N MET A 55 13.87 -15.90 -1.17
CA MET A 55 15.11 -15.18 -0.88
C MET A 55 16.36 -16.04 -1.03
N ILE A 56 16.24 -17.37 -0.87
CA ILE A 56 17.30 -18.32 -1.19
C ILE A 56 17.44 -18.44 -2.72
N CYS A 57 16.34 -18.55 -3.46
CA CYS A 57 16.43 -18.63 -4.92
C CYS A 57 16.85 -17.31 -5.60
N HIS A 58 16.57 -16.16 -4.98
CA HIS A 58 16.85 -14.83 -5.52
C HIS A 58 17.57 -13.97 -4.46
N PRO A 59 18.87 -14.22 -4.21
CA PRO A 59 19.60 -13.50 -3.18
C PRO A 59 19.72 -12.00 -3.55
N PRO A 60 19.34 -11.07 -2.66
CA PRO A 60 19.56 -9.65 -2.88
C PRO A 60 21.06 -9.33 -2.99
N VAL A 61 21.38 -8.25 -3.71
CA VAL A 61 22.77 -7.78 -3.90
C VAL A 61 23.41 -7.52 -2.54
N GLY A 62 24.55 -8.16 -2.26
CA GLY A 62 25.26 -8.07 -0.98
C GLY A 62 24.89 -9.15 0.06
N THR A 63 24.12 -10.18 -0.31
CA THR A 63 23.86 -11.32 0.59
C THR A 63 25.18 -12.00 0.99
N THR A 64 25.44 -12.14 2.30
CA THR A 64 26.67 -12.79 2.80
C THR A 64 26.45 -14.29 3.02
N ARG A 65 27.54 -15.02 3.34
CA ARG A 65 27.45 -16.46 3.68
C ARG A 65 26.60 -16.67 4.93
N GLU A 66 26.74 -15.78 5.91
CA GLU A 66 26.00 -15.78 7.18
C GLU A 66 24.50 -15.58 6.95
N ASP A 67 24.12 -14.72 6.02
CA ASP A 67 22.71 -14.51 5.65
C ASP A 67 22.07 -15.78 5.08
N VAL A 68 22.82 -16.53 4.27
CA VAL A 68 22.37 -17.81 3.71
C VAL A 68 22.17 -18.84 4.83
N VAL A 69 23.16 -18.96 5.72
CA VAL A 69 23.07 -19.86 6.89
C VAL A 69 21.85 -19.51 7.74
N SER A 70 21.68 -18.23 8.07
CA SER A 70 20.56 -17.75 8.89
C SER A 70 19.21 -18.07 8.25
N ARG A 71 19.07 -17.99 6.92
CA ARG A 71 17.81 -18.31 6.22
C ARG A 71 17.50 -19.80 6.23
N PHE A 72 18.50 -20.66 6.08
CA PHE A 72 18.31 -22.11 6.21
C PHE A 72 17.98 -22.53 7.65
N GLU A 73 18.57 -21.86 8.66
CA GLU A 73 18.21 -22.06 10.06
C GLU A 73 16.79 -21.59 10.38
N GLN A 74 16.37 -20.45 9.82
CA GLN A 74 14.99 -19.98 9.93
C GLN A 74 14.01 -20.98 9.31
N LEU A 75 14.29 -21.50 8.11
CA LEU A 75 13.47 -22.56 7.51
C LEU A 75 13.40 -23.82 8.37
N ARG A 76 14.50 -24.20 9.03
CA ARG A 76 14.54 -25.33 9.96
C ARG A 76 13.64 -25.08 11.17
N MET A 77 13.65 -23.88 11.74
CA MET A 77 12.80 -23.51 12.89
C MET A 77 11.30 -23.51 12.56
N LEU A 78 10.95 -23.23 11.30
CA LEU A 78 9.57 -23.19 10.80
C LEU A 78 9.06 -24.56 10.33
N ALA A 79 9.95 -25.53 10.13
CA ALA A 79 9.59 -26.88 9.67
C ALA A 79 8.72 -27.62 10.70
N TYR A 80 7.79 -28.44 10.21
CA TYR A 80 7.01 -29.33 11.07
C TYR A 80 7.91 -30.40 11.72
N THR A 81 7.57 -30.83 12.93
CA THR A 81 8.36 -31.81 13.71
C THR A 81 8.64 -33.07 12.89
N GLY A 82 9.92 -33.40 12.67
CA GLY A 82 10.37 -34.51 11.83
C GLY A 82 10.76 -34.14 10.39
N CYS A 83 10.40 -32.95 9.90
CA CYS A 83 10.88 -32.38 8.63
C CYS A 83 12.15 -31.53 8.79
N GLU A 84 12.58 -31.27 10.04
CA GLU A 84 13.81 -30.54 10.35
C GLU A 84 15.06 -31.28 9.84
N GLU A 85 15.06 -32.62 9.89
CA GLU A 85 16.16 -33.46 9.40
C GLU A 85 16.28 -33.47 7.86
N SER A 86 15.25 -33.00 7.17
CA SER A 86 15.25 -32.83 5.71
C SER A 86 16.01 -31.58 5.25
N ILE A 87 16.32 -30.65 6.17
CA ILE A 87 17.13 -29.47 5.88
C ILE A 87 18.55 -29.74 6.40
N GLN A 88 19.49 -29.95 5.48
CA GLN A 88 20.87 -30.28 5.82
C GLN A 88 21.80 -29.14 5.44
N SER A 89 22.61 -28.71 6.41
CA SER A 89 23.85 -27.98 6.17
C SER A 89 25.00 -28.99 6.10
N SER A 90 25.87 -28.86 5.09
CA SER A 90 27.17 -29.56 4.95
C SER A 90 27.22 -30.98 4.37
N ARG A 91 26.42 -31.32 3.35
CA ARG A 91 26.44 -32.68 2.76
C ARG A 91 27.73 -33.04 1.98
N TYR A 92 28.45 -32.05 1.46
CA TYR A 92 29.69 -32.23 0.65
C TYR A 92 30.80 -31.23 1.00
N GLY A 93 30.74 -30.59 2.17
CA GLY A 93 31.64 -29.50 2.62
C GLY A 93 30.88 -28.38 3.35
N GLU A 94 31.58 -27.49 4.07
CA GLU A 94 30.99 -26.45 4.94
C GLU A 94 30.08 -25.43 4.21
N SER A 95 30.10 -25.41 2.87
CA SER A 95 29.46 -24.37 2.06
C SER A 95 28.29 -24.87 1.19
N ASN A 96 27.74 -26.06 1.50
CA ASN A 96 26.62 -26.66 0.76
C ASN A 96 25.37 -26.82 1.63
N PHE A 97 24.26 -26.22 1.22
CA PHE A 97 22.96 -26.25 1.91
C PHE A 97 21.91 -26.92 1.03
N CYS A 98 21.12 -27.84 1.59
CA CYS A 98 20.11 -28.54 0.80
C CYS A 98 18.82 -28.84 1.57
N ILE A 99 17.72 -28.85 0.82
CA ILE A 99 16.40 -29.34 1.24
C ILE A 99 16.18 -30.67 0.52
N LEU A 100 16.00 -31.73 1.29
CA LEU A 100 15.85 -33.10 0.81
C LEU A 100 14.39 -33.56 0.82
N ASP A 101 14.05 -34.48 -0.09
CA ASP A 101 12.81 -35.24 -0.01
C ASP A 101 12.96 -36.51 0.86
N ALA A 102 11.85 -37.23 1.05
CA ALA A 102 11.79 -38.46 1.83
C ALA A 102 12.70 -39.59 1.29
N ASP A 103 13.10 -39.53 0.01
CA ASP A 103 14.02 -40.46 -0.63
C ASP A 103 15.48 -39.95 -0.58
N SER A 104 15.75 -38.93 0.25
CA SER A 104 17.07 -38.28 0.39
C SER A 104 17.59 -37.60 -0.87
N ARG A 105 16.72 -37.26 -1.82
CA ARG A 105 17.05 -36.54 -3.06
C ARG A 105 16.92 -35.03 -2.87
N GLU A 106 17.80 -34.28 -3.51
CA GLU A 106 17.82 -32.82 -3.42
C GLU A 106 16.62 -32.20 -4.17
N ILE A 107 15.81 -31.44 -3.44
CA ILE A 107 14.72 -30.62 -3.99
C ILE A 107 15.25 -29.24 -4.36
N LEU A 108 16.03 -28.64 -3.44
CA LEU A 108 16.72 -27.37 -3.60
C LEU A 108 18.10 -27.53 -2.96
N SER A 109 19.17 -27.29 -3.71
CA SER A 109 20.52 -27.21 -3.18
C SER A 109 21.17 -25.89 -3.57
N VAL A 110 21.96 -25.38 -2.63
CA VAL A 110 22.70 -24.13 -2.76
C VAL A 110 24.15 -24.44 -2.44
N THR A 111 25.04 -24.09 -3.36
CA THR A 111 26.48 -24.23 -3.17
C THR A 111 27.15 -22.86 -3.22
N LEU A 112 27.93 -22.57 -2.20
CA LEU A 112 28.78 -21.40 -2.11
C LEU A 112 30.22 -21.85 -2.40
N ASP A 113 30.85 -21.32 -3.44
CA ASP A 113 32.26 -21.59 -3.69
C ASP A 113 33.17 -20.56 -2.99
N ASP A 114 34.45 -20.90 -2.83
CA ASP A 114 35.46 -20.03 -2.21
C ASP A 114 35.77 -18.77 -3.06
N TYR A 115 35.21 -18.68 -4.26
CA TYR A 115 35.32 -17.54 -5.17
C TYR A 115 34.11 -16.60 -5.10
N GLY A 116 33.17 -16.85 -4.18
CA GLY A 116 31.99 -16.01 -3.93
C GLY A 116 30.83 -16.25 -4.90
N ASN A 117 30.81 -17.36 -5.63
CA ASN A 117 29.65 -17.72 -6.46
C ASN A 117 28.63 -18.50 -5.63
N TYR A 118 27.39 -18.03 -5.70
CA TYR A 118 26.20 -18.61 -5.10
C TYR A 118 25.42 -19.35 -6.19
N THR A 119 25.46 -20.67 -6.17
CA THR A 119 24.78 -21.49 -7.16
C THR A 119 23.51 -22.07 -6.57
N VAL A 120 22.36 -21.81 -7.18
CA VAL A 120 21.06 -22.39 -6.83
C VAL A 120 20.73 -23.50 -7.82
N ASN A 121 20.46 -24.69 -7.30
CA ASN A 121 20.04 -25.85 -8.09
C ASN A 121 18.68 -26.36 -7.59
N CYS A 122 17.70 -26.42 -8.48
CA CYS A 122 16.36 -26.93 -8.18
C CYS A 122 15.82 -27.72 -9.38
N GLN A 123 15.70 -29.05 -9.27
CA GLN A 123 15.15 -30.00 -10.27
C GLN A 123 14.81 -29.40 -11.66
N GLY A 124 15.82 -29.21 -12.52
CA GLY A 124 15.66 -28.66 -13.88
C GLY A 124 15.96 -27.16 -14.03
N TYR A 125 16.29 -26.47 -12.94
CA TYR A 125 16.72 -25.07 -12.87
C TYR A 125 18.10 -24.96 -12.23
N HIS A 126 18.99 -24.20 -12.84
CA HIS A 126 20.36 -23.98 -12.38
C HIS A 126 20.78 -22.54 -12.69
N GLU A 127 21.05 -21.75 -11.65
CA GLU A 127 21.45 -20.35 -11.77
C GLU A 127 22.62 -20.03 -10.84
N ILE A 128 23.57 -19.22 -11.31
CA ILE A 128 24.75 -18.80 -10.57
C ILE A 128 24.69 -17.29 -10.36
N HIS A 129 24.69 -16.87 -9.10
CA HIS A 129 24.76 -15.48 -8.67
C HIS A 129 26.16 -15.19 -8.13
N ARG A 130 26.70 -14.00 -8.39
CA ARG A 130 28.03 -13.60 -7.90
C ARG A 130 27.86 -12.74 -6.65
N LEU A 131 28.32 -13.24 -5.51
CA LEU A 131 28.32 -12.50 -4.25
C LEU A 131 29.58 -11.61 -4.17
N THR A 132 29.41 -10.40 -3.66
CA THR A 132 30.52 -9.56 -3.21
C THR A 132 31.01 -10.10 -1.87
N LEU A 133 32.19 -10.72 -1.86
CA LEU A 133 32.87 -11.14 -0.63
C LEU A 133 33.29 -9.88 0.15
N GLU A 134 32.86 -9.79 1.41
CA GLU A 134 33.46 -8.85 2.36
C GLU A 134 34.89 -9.30 2.62
N THR A 135 35.87 -8.59 2.06
CA THR A 135 37.27 -8.73 2.46
C THR A 135 37.44 -8.18 3.87
N GLU A 136 37.72 -9.07 4.82
CA GLU A 136 38.22 -8.74 6.15
C GLU A 136 39.54 -7.94 6.09
N GLN A 137 39.81 -7.27 7.20
CA GLN A 137 40.86 -6.29 7.45
C GLN A 137 42.30 -6.71 7.13
N GLY A 138 43.09 -5.72 6.73
CA GLY A 138 44.52 -5.62 7.08
C GLY A 138 45.50 -6.06 5.99
N GLU A 139 46.17 -5.11 5.35
CA GLU A 139 47.61 -4.91 5.47
C GLU A 139 48.11 -3.84 4.47
N GLU A 140 49.04 -3.04 4.96
CA GLU A 140 49.89 -2.14 4.19
C GLU A 140 50.51 -2.84 2.98
N CYS A 141 50.57 -2.14 1.85
CA CYS A 141 51.81 -2.02 1.09
C CYS A 141 51.75 -0.80 0.17
N THR A 142 52.62 0.15 0.50
CA THR A 142 53.13 1.21 -0.36
C THR A 142 53.71 0.66 -1.67
N GLU A 143 53.51 1.38 -2.77
CA GLU A 143 54.58 1.94 -3.64
C GLU A 143 54.16 2.08 -5.12
N TYR A 144 54.34 3.32 -5.60
CA TYR A 144 54.71 3.79 -6.94
C TYR A 144 54.15 3.12 -8.20
N ALA A 145 53.45 3.90 -9.03
CA ALA A 145 54.06 4.49 -10.24
C ALA A 145 53.14 5.53 -10.91
N GLU A 146 53.75 6.65 -11.26
CA GLU A 146 53.24 7.76 -12.07
C GLU A 146 52.91 7.33 -13.51
N GLY A 147 52.03 8.07 -14.20
CA GLY A 147 52.03 8.05 -15.68
C GLY A 147 50.75 8.42 -16.42
N ALA A 148 50.37 9.71 -16.36
CA ALA A 148 49.85 10.52 -17.47
C ALA A 148 48.74 10.00 -18.45
N SER A 149 47.60 10.70 -18.38
CA SER A 149 46.92 11.39 -19.49
C SER A 149 46.06 10.62 -20.51
N GLY A 150 44.75 10.90 -20.49
CA GLY A 150 43.87 10.88 -21.66
C GLY A 150 42.40 10.54 -21.37
N PRO A 151 41.49 11.51 -21.16
CA PRO A 151 40.09 11.24 -20.84
C PRO A 151 39.26 11.11 -22.13
N LEU A 152 38.73 9.92 -22.42
CA LEU A 152 37.57 9.77 -23.31
C LEU A 152 36.31 9.83 -22.47
N ARG A 153 35.81 11.07 -22.36
CA ARG A 153 34.59 11.45 -21.66
C ARG A 153 33.39 11.02 -22.50
N ALA A 154 32.86 9.81 -22.27
CA ALA A 154 31.52 9.46 -22.68
C ALA A 154 30.54 10.05 -21.65
N SER A 155 30.15 11.31 -21.87
CA SER A 155 29.14 12.00 -21.09
C SER A 155 27.78 11.32 -21.31
N ALA A 156 27.29 10.61 -20.30
CA ALA A 156 25.85 10.41 -20.14
C ALA A 156 25.19 11.79 -19.94
N PRO A 157 23.99 12.05 -20.48
CA PRO A 157 23.34 13.34 -20.30
C PRO A 157 22.98 13.53 -18.82
N PRO A 158 23.21 14.70 -18.22
CA PRO A 158 22.80 14.95 -16.84
C PRO A 158 21.28 14.95 -16.78
N ALA A 159 20.73 14.31 -15.74
CA ALA A 159 19.35 14.51 -15.33
C ALA A 159 19.04 16.02 -15.31
N THR A 160 17.97 16.42 -15.97
CA THR A 160 17.50 17.82 -16.08
C THR A 160 17.54 18.50 -14.72
N ALA A 161 18.56 19.31 -14.48
CA ALA A 161 18.69 20.12 -13.28
C ALA A 161 17.56 21.16 -13.27
N ALA A 162 16.87 21.30 -12.14
CA ALA A 162 15.86 22.32 -11.98
C ALA A 162 16.50 23.71 -12.18
N PRO A 163 15.86 24.62 -12.93
CA PRO A 163 16.40 25.94 -13.22
C PRO A 163 16.79 26.68 -11.92
N GLN A 164 18.03 27.15 -11.88
CA GLN A 164 18.66 27.79 -10.72
C GLN A 164 18.64 29.33 -10.84
N THR A 165 18.39 29.87 -12.04
CA THR A 165 18.39 31.31 -12.27
C THR A 165 17.02 31.85 -12.72
N PRO A 166 16.66 33.10 -12.36
CA PRO A 166 15.42 33.73 -12.84
C PRO A 166 15.29 33.73 -14.38
N ALA A 167 16.42 33.80 -15.10
CA ALA A 167 16.46 33.78 -16.56
C ALA A 167 16.04 32.42 -17.14
N GLU A 168 16.42 31.31 -16.50
CA GLU A 168 16.02 29.97 -16.93
C GLU A 168 14.52 29.73 -16.68
N TYR A 169 13.99 30.20 -15.53
CA TYR A 169 12.55 30.20 -15.27
C TYR A 169 11.79 31.00 -16.33
N ASP A 170 12.29 32.19 -16.68
CA ASP A 170 11.66 33.04 -17.69
C ASP A 170 11.64 32.41 -19.07
N ALA A 171 12.67 31.66 -19.46
CA ALA A 171 12.70 30.91 -20.71
C ALA A 171 11.59 29.84 -20.73
N VAL A 172 11.52 29.00 -19.69
CA VAL A 172 10.51 27.92 -19.59
C VAL A 172 9.10 28.49 -19.60
N TRP A 173 8.84 29.54 -18.83
CA TRP A 173 7.52 30.15 -18.75
C TRP A 173 7.12 30.87 -20.03
N SER A 174 8.08 31.47 -20.73
CA SER A 174 7.83 32.12 -22.02
C SER A 174 7.45 31.11 -23.08
N GLU A 175 8.11 29.95 -23.15
CA GLU A 175 7.76 28.87 -24.06
C GLU A 175 6.39 28.27 -23.73
N TRP A 176 6.10 27.99 -22.46
CA TRP A 176 4.79 27.49 -22.02
C TRP A 176 3.65 28.45 -22.38
N ARG A 177 3.88 29.76 -22.25
CA ARG A 177 2.92 30.80 -22.65
C ARG A 177 2.74 30.87 -24.17
N LYS A 178 3.81 30.71 -24.96
CA LYS A 178 3.70 30.69 -26.44
C LYS A 178 2.95 29.47 -26.94
N ALA A 179 3.05 28.34 -26.25
CA ALA A 179 2.32 27.11 -26.54
C ALA A 179 0.83 27.16 -26.09
N ALA A 180 0.29 28.34 -25.75
CA ALA A 180 -1.10 28.48 -25.32
C ALA A 180 -2.08 28.30 -26.49
N PRO A 181 -3.14 27.49 -26.31
CA PRO A 181 -4.36 27.62 -27.11
C PRO A 181 -4.90 29.05 -27.03
N ALA A 182 -5.59 29.51 -28.08
CA ALA A 182 -6.09 30.89 -28.16
C ALA A 182 -6.94 31.29 -26.94
N GLU A 183 -7.77 30.36 -26.45
CA GLU A 183 -8.65 30.55 -25.29
C GLU A 183 -7.89 30.63 -23.95
N GLU A 184 -6.70 30.03 -23.85
CA GLU A 184 -5.90 30.01 -22.63
C GLU A 184 -4.85 31.14 -22.58
N SER A 185 -4.62 31.86 -23.68
CA SER A 185 -3.51 32.83 -23.80
C SER A 185 -3.49 33.86 -22.66
N CYS A 186 -4.63 34.47 -22.36
CA CYS A 186 -4.77 35.42 -21.24
C CYS A 186 -4.54 34.74 -19.88
N GLY A 187 -5.05 33.52 -19.69
CA GLY A 187 -4.90 32.73 -18.47
C GLY A 187 -3.44 32.34 -18.20
N ARG A 188 -2.74 31.86 -19.23
CA ARG A 188 -1.31 31.53 -19.15
C ARG A 188 -0.47 32.78 -18.90
N ALA A 189 -0.78 33.90 -19.57
CA ALA A 189 -0.09 35.17 -19.33
C ALA A 189 -0.23 35.64 -17.88
N ALA A 190 -1.44 35.60 -17.31
CA ALA A 190 -1.69 35.95 -15.92
C ALA A 190 -0.97 35.00 -14.95
N THR A 191 -0.94 33.70 -15.27
CA THR A 191 -0.23 32.69 -14.45
C THR A 191 1.28 32.92 -14.44
N VAL A 192 1.89 33.20 -15.60
CA VAL A 192 3.32 33.59 -15.68
C VAL A 192 3.60 34.86 -14.89
N GLN A 193 2.72 35.87 -14.96
CA GLN A 193 2.87 37.09 -14.17
C GLN A 193 2.84 36.80 -12.66
N ARG A 194 1.95 35.91 -12.18
CA ARG A 194 1.90 35.47 -10.78
C ARG A 194 3.18 34.74 -10.37
N MET A 195 3.71 33.86 -11.22
CA MET A 195 4.96 33.13 -10.96
C MET A 195 6.16 34.07 -10.90
N ARG A 196 6.25 35.06 -11.81
CA ARG A 196 7.27 36.11 -11.76
C ARG A 196 7.17 36.96 -10.52
N ALA A 197 5.97 37.39 -10.16
CA ALA A 197 5.75 38.14 -8.94
C ALA A 197 6.22 37.34 -7.72
N CYS A 198 5.90 36.04 -7.66
CA CYS A 198 6.31 35.11 -6.62
C CYS A 198 7.85 34.95 -6.51
N LEU A 199 8.58 34.88 -7.63
CA LEU A 199 10.05 34.90 -7.61
C LEU A 199 10.60 36.23 -7.11
N ASN A 200 10.07 37.35 -7.62
CA ASN A 200 10.61 38.68 -7.33
C ASN A 200 10.36 39.14 -5.90
N ASN A 201 9.21 38.79 -5.32
CA ASN A 201 8.85 39.17 -3.96
C ASN A 201 9.21 38.10 -2.91
N GLY A 202 9.75 36.96 -3.31
CA GLY A 202 10.06 35.84 -2.41
C GLY A 202 8.83 35.21 -1.75
N SER A 203 7.64 35.37 -2.33
CA SER A 203 6.39 34.78 -1.80
C SER A 203 6.53 33.27 -1.72
N ARG A 204 6.12 32.71 -0.59
CA ARG A 204 6.09 31.26 -0.37
C ARG A 204 4.78 30.61 -0.81
N GLU A 205 3.82 31.41 -1.28
CA GLU A 205 2.53 30.96 -1.76
C GLU A 205 2.36 31.30 -3.24
N LEU A 206 1.99 30.29 -4.02
CA LEU A 206 1.61 30.42 -5.42
C LEU A 206 0.21 29.84 -5.62
N ASN A 207 -0.72 30.70 -6.02
CA ASN A 207 -2.01 30.30 -6.57
C ASN A 207 -1.96 30.51 -8.09
N VAL A 208 -2.17 29.44 -8.86
CA VAL A 208 -2.14 29.53 -10.33
C VAL A 208 -3.38 30.24 -10.90
N GLY A 209 -4.46 30.33 -10.12
CA GLY A 209 -5.73 30.94 -10.49
C GLY A 209 -6.61 30.03 -11.34
N GLU A 210 -7.86 30.43 -11.52
CA GLU A 210 -8.87 29.69 -12.29
C GLU A 210 -8.93 30.30 -13.68
N SER A 211 -8.37 29.62 -14.68
CA SER A 211 -8.26 30.17 -16.04
C SER A 211 -8.40 29.10 -17.11
N GLY A 212 -9.02 27.97 -16.78
CA GLY A 212 -9.23 26.86 -17.72
C GLY A 212 -7.93 26.23 -18.25
N LEU A 213 -6.83 26.36 -17.51
CA LEU A 213 -5.50 25.88 -17.92
C LEU A 213 -5.53 24.38 -18.21
N THR A 214 -5.00 23.95 -19.35
CA THR A 214 -4.89 22.52 -19.70
C THR A 214 -3.56 21.90 -19.26
N THR A 215 -2.52 22.72 -19.12
CA THR A 215 -1.21 22.33 -18.61
C THR A 215 -0.65 23.39 -17.66
N LEU A 216 0.35 23.02 -16.87
CA LEU A 216 1.22 23.94 -16.13
C LEU A 216 2.64 23.86 -16.71
N PRO A 217 3.47 24.91 -16.52
CA PRO A 217 4.87 24.84 -16.93
C PRO A 217 5.63 23.76 -16.17
N ASP A 218 6.65 23.18 -16.80
CA ASP A 218 7.42 22.07 -16.24
C ASP A 218 8.18 22.44 -14.95
N CYS A 219 8.45 23.73 -14.75
CA CYS A 219 9.18 24.25 -13.59
C CYS A 219 8.34 25.31 -12.86
N LEU A 220 8.08 25.04 -11.58
CA LEU A 220 7.51 25.99 -10.62
C LEU A 220 8.63 26.65 -9.80
N PRO A 221 8.42 27.86 -9.23
CA PRO A 221 9.42 28.50 -8.39
C PRO A 221 9.82 27.61 -7.21
N ALA A 222 11.10 27.31 -7.04
CA ALA A 222 11.56 26.28 -6.11
C ALA A 222 11.37 26.64 -4.61
N HIS A 223 11.25 27.92 -4.29
CA HIS A 223 11.15 28.43 -2.91
C HIS A 223 9.72 28.41 -2.33
N ILE A 224 8.72 28.03 -3.12
CA ILE A 224 7.33 28.01 -2.64
C ILE A 224 7.12 26.88 -1.63
N THR A 225 6.39 27.18 -0.57
CA THR A 225 5.97 26.21 0.43
C THR A 225 4.48 25.87 0.32
N LYS A 226 3.69 26.69 -0.39
CA LYS A 226 2.25 26.50 -0.56
C LYS A 226 1.86 26.68 -2.02
N LEU A 227 1.22 25.65 -2.59
CA LEU A 227 0.76 25.62 -3.96
C LEU A 227 -0.75 25.37 -3.99
N ILE A 228 -1.50 26.29 -4.60
CA ILE A 228 -2.95 26.18 -4.79
C ILE A 228 -3.24 26.11 -6.29
N ILE A 229 -3.99 25.08 -6.69
CA ILE A 229 -4.37 24.79 -8.07
C ILE A 229 -5.89 24.58 -8.12
N PRO A 230 -6.68 25.67 -8.20
CA PRO A 230 -8.13 25.60 -8.24
C PRO A 230 -8.65 25.48 -9.67
N HIS A 231 -9.81 24.86 -9.85
CA HIS A 231 -10.70 24.89 -11.02
C HIS A 231 -10.03 25.18 -12.38
N ASN A 232 -9.33 24.19 -12.91
CA ASN A 232 -8.71 24.22 -14.24
C ASN A 232 -8.97 22.89 -14.97
N ASN A 233 -8.45 22.74 -16.19
CA ASN A 233 -8.62 21.53 -17.01
C ASN A 233 -7.34 20.68 -17.02
N LEU A 234 -6.57 20.70 -15.93
CA LEU A 234 -5.29 19.99 -15.85
C LEU A 234 -5.50 18.48 -15.79
N THR A 235 -4.83 17.77 -16.70
CA THR A 235 -4.81 16.29 -16.73
C THR A 235 -3.57 15.71 -16.04
N ARG A 236 -2.54 16.53 -15.83
CA ARG A 236 -1.30 16.18 -15.11
C ARG A 236 -0.74 17.41 -14.39
N LEU A 237 0.04 17.17 -13.34
CA LEU A 237 0.85 18.20 -12.68
C LEU A 237 2.34 18.01 -13.02
N PRO A 238 3.13 19.11 -13.03
CA PRO A 238 4.58 19.05 -13.18
C PRO A 238 5.24 18.52 -11.90
N ALA A 239 6.57 18.38 -11.92
CA ALA A 239 7.32 18.04 -10.72
C ALA A 239 7.07 19.10 -9.62
N LEU A 240 6.80 18.63 -8.40
CA LEU A 240 6.52 19.49 -7.26
C LEU A 240 7.83 20.05 -6.68
N PRO A 241 7.87 21.32 -6.25
CA PRO A 241 9.04 21.88 -5.57
C PRO A 241 9.42 21.08 -4.33
N PRO A 242 10.71 20.80 -4.09
CA PRO A 242 11.15 19.95 -2.98
C PRO A 242 10.84 20.56 -1.61
N GLY A 243 10.74 21.90 -1.52
CA GLY A 243 10.39 22.64 -0.30
C GLY A 243 8.89 22.74 0.00
N LEU A 244 8.03 22.13 -0.80
CA LEU A 244 6.57 22.27 -0.66
C LEU A 244 6.07 21.65 0.65
N ARG A 245 5.26 22.40 1.39
CA ARG A 245 4.64 22.01 2.66
C ARG A 245 3.14 21.79 2.54
N LEU A 246 2.47 22.57 1.69
CA LEU A 246 1.03 22.47 1.44
C LEU A 246 0.76 22.41 -0.06
N LEU A 247 0.02 21.37 -0.47
CA LEU A 247 -0.52 21.24 -1.81
C LEU A 247 -2.05 21.20 -1.73
N SER A 248 -2.71 22.11 -2.44
CA SER A 248 -4.16 22.13 -2.62
C SER A 248 -4.49 22.09 -4.10
N VAL A 249 -5.23 21.08 -4.53
CA VAL A 249 -5.67 20.90 -5.91
C VAL A 249 -7.17 20.64 -5.90
N SER A 250 -7.94 21.47 -6.59
CA SER A 250 -9.39 21.31 -6.66
C SER A 250 -9.92 21.46 -8.08
N GLY A 251 -10.93 20.68 -8.44
CA GLY A 251 -11.68 20.88 -9.68
C GLY A 251 -10.81 20.76 -10.93
N ASN A 252 -10.01 19.70 -11.02
CA ASN A 252 -9.17 19.39 -12.17
C ASN A 252 -9.34 17.92 -12.56
N PRO A 253 -9.42 17.57 -13.86
CA PRO A 253 -9.56 16.18 -14.33
C PRO A 253 -8.24 15.39 -14.22
N LEU A 254 -7.53 15.50 -13.09
CA LEU A 254 -6.32 14.76 -12.81
C LEU A 254 -6.65 13.28 -12.57
N THR A 255 -5.94 12.40 -13.25
CA THR A 255 -6.02 10.94 -13.06
C THR A 255 -4.90 10.39 -12.17
N ARG A 256 -3.82 11.16 -12.01
CA ARG A 256 -2.66 10.82 -11.17
C ARG A 256 -1.99 12.07 -10.59
N LEU A 257 -1.30 11.90 -9.47
CA LEU A 257 -0.41 12.90 -8.88
C LEU A 257 1.06 12.52 -9.15
N PRO A 258 1.96 13.51 -9.25
CA PRO A 258 3.41 13.29 -9.24
C PRO A 258 3.88 12.81 -7.85
N ALA A 259 5.15 12.41 -7.75
CA ALA A 259 5.77 12.09 -6.47
C ALA A 259 5.66 13.27 -5.50
N LEU A 260 5.25 12.99 -4.27
CA LEU A 260 5.05 14.00 -3.24
C LEU A 260 6.39 14.35 -2.56
N PRO A 261 6.69 15.63 -2.31
CA PRO A 261 7.87 16.04 -1.57
C PRO A 261 7.88 15.46 -0.15
N SER A 262 9.04 15.02 0.33
CA SER A 262 9.19 14.42 1.67
C SER A 262 8.81 15.36 2.81
N GLY A 263 8.92 16.68 2.58
CA GLY A 263 8.55 17.72 3.52
C GLY A 263 7.07 18.11 3.55
N LEU A 264 6.21 17.50 2.73
CA LEU A 264 4.80 17.85 2.63
C LEU A 264 4.07 17.50 3.93
N TRP A 265 3.40 18.50 4.50
CA TRP A 265 2.63 18.38 5.74
C TRP A 265 1.13 18.28 5.49
N SER A 266 0.62 18.96 4.46
CA SER A 266 -0.80 18.99 4.12
C SER A 266 -1.01 18.72 2.63
N LEU A 267 -1.86 17.75 2.33
CA LEU A 267 -2.33 17.43 0.98
C LEU A 267 -3.85 17.54 0.92
N ALA A 268 -4.35 18.41 0.05
CA ALA A 268 -5.77 18.53 -0.24
C ALA A 268 -6.00 18.34 -1.74
N VAL A 269 -6.78 17.32 -2.11
CA VAL A 269 -7.13 17.02 -3.49
C VAL A 269 -8.61 16.74 -3.59
N ASN A 270 -9.35 17.63 -4.25
CA ASN A 270 -10.80 17.61 -4.27
C ASN A 270 -11.35 17.67 -5.69
N ASN A 271 -12.46 16.99 -5.95
CA ASN A 271 -13.17 17.04 -7.24
C ASN A 271 -12.21 16.75 -8.40
N THR A 272 -11.54 15.59 -8.35
CA THR A 272 -10.60 15.12 -9.37
C THR A 272 -10.96 13.71 -9.82
N GLN A 273 -10.31 13.20 -10.86
CA GLN A 273 -10.54 11.84 -11.36
C GLN A 273 -9.45 10.86 -10.89
N LEU A 274 -8.86 11.13 -9.72
CA LEU A 274 -7.81 10.28 -9.17
C LEU A 274 -8.36 8.89 -8.86
N THR A 275 -7.70 7.87 -9.40
CA THR A 275 -8.01 6.47 -9.10
C THR A 275 -7.06 5.88 -8.06
N ARG A 276 -5.87 6.48 -7.87
CA ARG A 276 -4.87 6.09 -6.88
C ARG A 276 -4.10 7.30 -6.37
N LEU A 277 -3.60 7.20 -5.12
CA LEU A 277 -2.64 8.14 -4.56
C LEU A 277 -1.21 7.58 -4.67
N PRO A 278 -0.20 8.45 -4.84
CA PRO A 278 1.20 8.06 -4.69
C PRO A 278 1.52 7.73 -3.23
N VAL A 279 2.74 7.23 -2.98
CA VAL A 279 3.24 7.01 -1.61
C VAL A 279 3.18 8.33 -0.84
N LEU A 280 2.57 8.28 0.35
CA LEU A 280 2.42 9.44 1.21
C LEU A 280 3.74 9.70 1.97
N PRO A 281 4.19 10.95 2.07
CA PRO A 281 5.42 11.27 2.78
C PRO A 281 5.24 11.07 4.30
N PRO A 282 6.29 10.66 5.02
CA PRO A 282 6.20 10.33 6.45
C PRO A 282 5.81 11.53 7.33
N GLY A 283 6.08 12.75 6.87
CA GLY A 283 5.76 14.00 7.58
C GLY A 283 4.34 14.53 7.35
N LEU A 284 3.50 13.84 6.57
CA LEU A 284 2.14 14.29 6.27
C LEU A 284 1.24 14.17 7.51
N GLN A 285 0.54 15.25 7.85
CA GLN A 285 -0.37 15.31 8.99
C GLN A 285 -1.83 15.48 8.60
N LEU A 286 -2.09 16.17 7.49
CA LEU A 286 -3.42 16.42 6.96
C LEU A 286 -3.54 15.84 5.56
N LEU A 287 -4.48 14.90 5.38
CA LEU A 287 -4.84 14.34 4.08
C LEU A 287 -6.34 14.55 3.83
N THR A 288 -6.65 15.36 2.83
CA THR A 288 -8.00 15.57 2.33
C THR A 288 -8.06 15.09 0.89
N VAL A 289 -8.84 14.05 0.63
CA VAL A 289 -9.09 13.48 -0.70
C VAL A 289 -10.58 13.29 -0.89
N THR A 290 -11.27 14.29 -1.43
CA THR A 290 -12.74 14.33 -1.49
C THR A 290 -13.24 14.31 -2.93
N ASP A 291 -14.35 13.63 -3.19
CA ASP A 291 -15.00 13.61 -4.51
C ASP A 291 -14.02 13.18 -5.60
N THR A 292 -13.41 12.00 -5.41
CA THR A 292 -12.51 11.38 -6.39
C THR A 292 -12.93 9.95 -6.70
N GLN A 293 -12.13 9.20 -7.45
CA GLN A 293 -12.43 7.82 -7.87
C GLN A 293 -11.54 6.80 -7.17
N LEU A 294 -11.07 7.11 -5.96
CA LEU A 294 -10.20 6.23 -5.17
C LEU A 294 -10.97 5.00 -4.70
N THR A 295 -10.48 3.81 -5.05
CA THR A 295 -10.99 2.53 -4.55
C THR A 295 -10.30 2.07 -3.27
N ASP A 296 -9.06 2.52 -3.08
CA ASP A 296 -8.19 2.16 -1.95
C ASP A 296 -7.26 3.34 -1.59
N LEU A 297 -6.76 3.33 -0.35
CA LEU A 297 -5.73 4.26 0.12
C LEU A 297 -4.38 3.54 0.31
N PRO A 298 -3.25 4.21 0.03
CA PRO A 298 -1.93 3.69 0.37
C PRO A 298 -1.74 3.64 1.89
N ALA A 299 -0.64 3.03 2.35
CA ALA A 299 -0.26 3.04 3.76
C ALA A 299 -0.23 4.48 4.30
N LEU A 300 -0.90 4.70 5.43
CA LEU A 300 -1.01 6.00 6.05
C LEU A 300 0.27 6.30 6.86
N PRO A 301 0.81 7.53 6.79
CA PRO A 301 2.01 7.88 7.54
C PRO A 301 1.72 7.91 9.04
N PRO A 302 2.70 7.54 9.89
CA PRO A 302 2.49 7.42 11.34
C PRO A 302 2.12 8.76 12.01
N GLY A 303 2.52 9.88 11.41
CA GLY A 303 2.21 11.24 11.89
C GLY A 303 0.85 11.80 11.44
N LEU A 304 0.03 11.04 10.71
CA LEU A 304 -1.24 11.55 10.19
C LEU A 304 -2.23 11.81 11.34
N GLN A 305 -2.76 13.03 11.41
CA GLN A 305 -3.72 13.46 12.44
C GLN A 305 -5.14 13.56 11.89
N MET A 306 -5.30 13.91 10.61
CA MET A 306 -6.61 14.10 9.99
C MET A 306 -6.66 13.46 8.61
N LEU A 307 -7.65 12.59 8.41
CA LEU A 307 -7.97 11.94 7.15
C LEU A 307 -9.41 12.27 6.74
N LEU A 308 -9.58 13.03 5.67
CA LEU A 308 -10.86 13.38 5.08
C LEU A 308 -10.97 12.76 3.68
N ALA A 309 -11.52 11.55 3.59
CA ALA A 309 -11.62 10.75 2.38
C ALA A 309 -13.08 10.49 1.93
N ARG A 310 -13.95 11.50 2.03
CA ARG A 310 -15.38 11.38 1.72
C ARG A 310 -15.68 11.34 0.22
N ASN A 311 -16.82 10.75 -0.15
CA ASN A 311 -17.30 10.65 -1.54
C ASN A 311 -16.27 9.97 -2.46
N ASN A 312 -15.73 8.84 -2.02
CA ASN A 312 -14.86 7.98 -2.83
C ASN A 312 -15.41 6.56 -2.80
N PRO A 313 -15.29 5.78 -3.88
CA PRO A 313 -15.70 4.37 -3.90
C PRO A 313 -14.73 3.46 -3.10
N LEU A 314 -14.29 3.90 -1.91
CA LEU A 314 -13.41 3.13 -1.04
C LEU A 314 -14.14 1.90 -0.52
N THR A 315 -13.56 0.72 -0.75
CA THR A 315 -14.13 -0.56 -0.28
C THR A 315 -13.55 -1.00 1.06
N SER A 316 -12.34 -0.54 1.37
CA SER A 316 -11.63 -0.81 2.62
C SER A 316 -10.74 0.37 3.02
N LEU A 317 -10.26 0.37 4.26
CA LEU A 317 -9.26 1.31 4.76
C LEU A 317 -8.00 0.54 5.19
N PRO A 318 -6.80 1.12 4.98
CA PRO A 318 -5.56 0.59 5.56
C PRO A 318 -5.55 0.74 7.08
N ALA A 319 -4.52 0.19 7.73
CA ALA A 319 -4.30 0.39 9.16
C ALA A 319 -4.22 1.90 9.49
N LEU A 320 -4.97 2.31 10.51
CA LEU A 320 -5.01 3.69 10.96
C LEU A 320 -3.82 3.98 11.90
N PRO A 321 -3.13 5.13 11.73
CA PRO A 321 -2.04 5.49 12.62
C PRO A 321 -2.55 5.83 14.02
N SER A 322 -1.76 5.53 15.04
CA SER A 322 -2.15 5.73 16.45
C SER A 322 -2.42 7.20 16.81
N GLY A 323 -1.80 8.14 16.08
CA GLY A 323 -1.97 9.58 16.25
C GLY A 323 -3.19 10.18 15.53
N LEU A 324 -4.01 9.39 14.83
CA LEU A 324 -5.16 9.90 14.08
C LEU A 324 -6.25 10.40 15.04
N GLN A 325 -6.70 11.64 14.84
CA GLN A 325 -7.70 12.30 15.66
C GLN A 325 -9.05 12.44 14.94
N THR A 326 -9.02 12.62 13.62
CA THR A 326 -10.22 12.84 12.80
C THR A 326 -10.22 11.93 11.57
N LEU A 327 -11.30 11.16 11.40
CA LEU A 327 -11.51 10.27 10.27
C LEU A 327 -12.88 10.52 9.64
N TRP A 328 -12.91 11.06 8.42
CA TRP A 328 -14.13 11.23 7.63
C TRP A 328 -14.06 10.36 6.38
N VAL A 329 -14.90 9.35 6.32
CA VAL A 329 -15.01 8.37 5.22
C VAL A 329 -16.47 8.19 4.79
N THR A 330 -17.25 9.27 4.95
CA THR A 330 -18.64 9.38 4.54
C THR A 330 -18.85 9.05 3.08
N ASN A 331 -20.00 8.44 2.76
CA ASN A 331 -20.42 8.15 1.39
C ASN A 331 -19.32 7.42 0.63
N SER A 332 -18.86 6.34 1.24
CA SER A 332 -17.92 5.39 0.65
C SER A 332 -18.59 4.01 0.57
N GLN A 333 -17.91 3.02 -0.01
CA GLN A 333 -18.42 1.66 -0.15
C GLN A 333 -17.83 0.73 0.91
N LEU A 334 -17.53 1.25 2.10
CA LEU A 334 -16.85 0.49 3.15
C LEU A 334 -17.77 -0.59 3.70
N SER A 335 -17.29 -1.83 3.68
CA SER A 335 -17.99 -2.99 4.26
C SER A 335 -17.64 -3.23 5.73
N SER A 336 -16.50 -2.70 6.18
CA SER A 336 -16.00 -2.79 7.54
C SER A 336 -15.06 -1.61 7.85
N LEU A 337 -14.82 -1.37 9.15
CA LEU A 337 -13.82 -0.42 9.62
C LEU A 337 -12.64 -1.19 10.25
N PRO A 338 -11.39 -0.71 10.06
CA PRO A 338 -10.23 -1.24 10.77
C PRO A 338 -10.30 -0.89 12.26
N THR A 339 -9.36 -1.43 13.04
CA THR A 339 -9.18 -1.04 14.45
C THR A 339 -9.00 0.47 14.55
N LEU A 340 -9.83 1.11 15.37
CA LEU A 340 -9.81 2.54 15.61
C LEU A 340 -8.74 2.89 16.64
N PRO A 341 -7.93 3.95 16.41
CA PRO A 341 -6.93 4.36 17.37
C PRO A 341 -7.61 4.98 18.61
N PRO A 342 -7.09 4.76 19.81
CA PRO A 342 -7.73 5.22 21.06
C PRO A 342 -7.80 6.75 21.16
N GLY A 343 -6.92 7.47 20.45
CA GLY A 343 -6.91 8.94 20.38
C GLY A 343 -7.91 9.54 19.39
N LEU A 344 -8.74 8.74 18.71
CA LEU A 344 -9.70 9.21 17.73
C LEU A 344 -10.82 10.00 18.41
N ARG A 345 -11.01 11.25 18.01
CA ARG A 345 -12.02 12.16 18.56
C ARG A 345 -13.24 12.31 17.67
N SER A 346 -13.08 12.14 16.35
CA SER A 346 -14.18 12.32 15.42
C SER A 346 -14.15 11.27 14.33
N LEU A 347 -15.23 10.48 14.25
CA LEU A 347 -15.44 9.47 13.22
C LEU A 347 -16.72 9.76 12.46
N TRP A 348 -16.61 10.01 11.16
CA TRP A 348 -17.76 10.19 10.27
C TRP A 348 -17.72 9.10 9.20
N ALA A 349 -18.53 8.06 9.40
CA ALA A 349 -18.61 6.89 8.52
C ALA A 349 -20.06 6.62 8.07
N TYR A 350 -20.92 7.64 8.10
CA TYR A 350 -22.29 7.55 7.62
C TYR A 350 -22.37 7.37 6.09
N HIS A 351 -23.46 6.77 5.60
CA HIS A 351 -23.62 6.35 4.19
C HIS A 351 -22.51 5.41 3.71
N ASN A 352 -22.29 4.30 4.41
CA ASN A 352 -21.42 3.20 3.98
C ASN A 352 -22.21 1.87 3.97
N TRP A 353 -21.51 0.76 3.73
CA TRP A 353 -22.08 -0.60 3.77
C TRP A 353 -21.63 -1.37 5.01
N LEU A 354 -21.43 -0.68 6.13
CA LEU A 354 -20.99 -1.30 7.37
C LEU A 354 -22.10 -2.20 7.93
N THR A 355 -21.78 -3.48 8.11
CA THR A 355 -22.67 -4.47 8.74
C THR A 355 -22.29 -4.74 10.21
N ARG A 356 -20.99 -4.57 10.51
CA ARG A 356 -20.35 -4.80 11.80
C ARG A 356 -19.43 -3.63 12.12
N LEU A 357 -19.13 -3.47 13.42
CA LEU A 357 -18.28 -2.42 13.95
C LEU A 357 -17.13 -3.05 14.75
N PRO A 358 -15.95 -2.42 14.76
CA PRO A 358 -14.81 -2.92 15.52
C PRO A 358 -15.02 -2.69 17.03
N GLU A 359 -14.54 -3.63 17.85
CA GLU A 359 -14.61 -3.52 19.32
C GLU A 359 -13.88 -2.30 19.87
N SER A 360 -12.84 -1.82 19.20
CA SER A 360 -12.13 -0.58 19.56
C SER A 360 -13.04 0.65 19.65
N LEU A 361 -14.21 0.63 19.00
CA LEU A 361 -15.16 1.74 19.00
C LEU A 361 -15.68 2.07 20.41
N ILE A 362 -15.94 1.05 21.24
CA ILE A 362 -16.45 1.27 22.61
C ILE A 362 -15.35 1.72 23.59
N HIS A 363 -14.08 1.61 23.19
CA HIS A 363 -12.92 2.04 23.99
C HIS A 363 -12.45 3.47 23.69
N LEU A 364 -13.13 4.17 22.78
CA LEU A 364 -12.85 5.58 22.52
C LEU A 364 -13.24 6.44 23.74
N SER A 365 -12.61 7.61 23.87
CA SER A 365 -12.92 8.56 24.94
C SER A 365 -14.37 9.04 24.87
N SER A 366 -14.95 9.43 26.01
CA SER A 366 -16.27 10.07 26.07
C SER A 366 -16.39 11.36 25.27
N GLU A 367 -15.26 12.05 25.02
CA GLU A 367 -15.19 13.24 24.16
C GLU A 367 -15.35 12.92 22.68
N ALA A 368 -15.23 11.64 22.29
CA ALA A 368 -15.26 11.27 20.88
C ALA A 368 -16.71 11.21 20.36
N THR A 369 -16.88 11.71 19.14
CA THR A 369 -18.17 11.69 18.43
C THR A 369 -18.09 10.78 17.21
N VAL A 370 -19.05 9.87 17.10
CA VAL A 370 -19.08 8.81 16.09
C VAL A 370 -20.41 8.85 15.33
N HIS A 371 -20.35 9.04 14.02
CA HIS A 371 -21.50 9.09 13.11
C HIS A 371 -21.50 7.87 12.18
N LEU A 372 -22.52 7.01 12.35
CA LEU A 372 -22.70 5.73 11.65
C LEU A 372 -24.06 5.63 10.95
N GLU A 373 -24.79 6.74 10.85
CA GLU A 373 -26.10 6.80 10.21
C GLU A 373 -26.07 6.23 8.79
N SER A 374 -27.19 5.70 8.33
CA SER A 374 -27.34 5.18 6.96
C SER A 374 -26.31 4.09 6.60
N ASN A 375 -26.04 3.19 7.55
CA ASN A 375 -25.31 1.94 7.34
C ASN A 375 -26.24 0.74 7.58
N PRO A 376 -26.12 -0.36 6.82
CA PRO A 376 -26.88 -1.60 7.02
C PRO A 376 -26.33 -2.41 8.22
N LEU A 377 -26.26 -1.80 9.40
CA LEU A 377 -25.79 -2.46 10.62
C LEU A 377 -26.73 -3.61 10.97
N SER A 378 -26.14 -4.77 11.34
CA SER A 378 -26.95 -5.92 11.74
C SER A 378 -27.76 -5.63 13.01
N GLU A 379 -28.92 -6.27 13.15
CA GLU A 379 -29.76 -6.14 14.35
C GLU A 379 -29.00 -6.48 15.64
N ARG A 380 -28.14 -7.52 15.60
CA ARG A 380 -27.25 -7.87 16.70
C ARG A 380 -26.28 -6.73 17.05
N THR A 381 -25.71 -6.09 16.04
CA THR A 381 -24.81 -4.93 16.24
C THR A 381 -25.56 -3.78 16.90
N LEU A 382 -26.77 -3.46 16.41
CA LEU A 382 -27.60 -2.40 16.96
C LEU A 382 -28.02 -2.68 18.41
N GLN A 383 -28.46 -3.91 18.72
CA GLN A 383 -28.82 -4.30 20.08
C GLN A 383 -27.61 -4.24 21.01
N THR A 384 -26.44 -4.66 20.54
CA THR A 384 -25.19 -4.59 21.32
C THR A 384 -24.83 -3.14 21.61
N LEU A 385 -24.88 -2.26 20.61
CA LEU A 385 -24.67 -0.82 20.81
C LEU A 385 -25.65 -0.25 21.82
N GLN A 386 -26.95 -0.52 21.66
CA GLN A 386 -27.98 -0.03 22.59
C GLN A 386 -27.75 -0.50 24.03
N ASN A 387 -27.41 -1.78 24.22
CA ASN A 387 -27.15 -2.33 25.54
C ASN A 387 -25.93 -1.67 26.20
N ILE A 388 -24.86 -1.45 25.43
CA ILE A 388 -23.63 -0.82 25.94
C ILE A 388 -23.86 0.66 26.24
N THR A 389 -24.47 1.41 25.32
CA THR A 389 -24.68 2.86 25.49
C THR A 389 -25.74 3.19 26.53
N SER A 390 -26.61 2.25 26.88
CA SER A 390 -27.65 2.43 27.92
C SER A 390 -27.19 1.98 29.31
N ALA A 391 -25.99 1.42 29.44
CA ALA A 391 -25.45 1.01 30.73
C ALA A 391 -25.19 2.25 31.62
N PRO A 392 -25.54 2.20 32.92
CA PRO A 392 -25.43 3.36 33.82
C PRO A 392 -23.99 3.82 34.06
N ASP A 393 -23.01 2.94 33.82
CA ASP A 393 -21.56 3.18 33.91
C ASP A 393 -20.90 3.43 32.55
N TYR A 394 -21.69 3.58 31.48
CA TYR A 394 -21.16 3.87 30.15
C TYR A 394 -20.40 5.21 30.13
N SER A 395 -19.12 5.14 29.80
CA SER A 395 -18.20 6.27 29.69
C SER A 395 -17.48 6.32 28.34
N GLY A 396 -18.03 5.62 27.34
CA GLY A 396 -17.53 5.60 25.97
C GLY A 396 -18.01 6.78 25.12
N PRO A 397 -17.75 6.76 23.80
CA PRO A 397 -18.05 7.88 22.90
C PRO A 397 -19.55 8.13 22.72
N THR A 398 -19.89 9.32 22.21
CA THR A 398 -21.25 9.57 21.69
C THR A 398 -21.39 8.95 20.30
N ILE A 399 -22.31 8.00 20.15
CA ILE A 399 -22.51 7.24 18.91
C ILE A 399 -23.88 7.56 18.33
N HIS A 400 -23.89 8.15 17.14
CA HIS A 400 -25.08 8.40 16.35
C HIS A 400 -25.25 7.30 15.30
N PHE A 401 -26.39 6.61 15.34
CA PHE A 401 -26.73 5.57 14.38
C PHE A 401 -28.23 5.56 14.14
N ASN A 402 -28.65 5.04 12.98
CA ASN A 402 -30.08 4.90 12.70
C ASN A 402 -30.62 3.74 13.51
N MET A 403 -31.70 3.97 14.27
CA MET A 403 -32.57 2.88 14.69
C MET A 403 -33.18 2.33 13.41
N ALA A 404 -33.03 1.04 13.15
CA ALA A 404 -33.83 0.39 12.12
C ALA A 404 -35.29 0.81 12.39
N GLY A 405 -35.95 1.42 11.39
CA GLY A 405 -37.36 1.78 11.52
C GLY A 405 -38.10 0.57 12.06
N ALA A 406 -38.99 0.81 13.05
CA ALA A 406 -39.76 -0.21 13.75
C ALA A 406 -39.94 -1.41 12.85
N SER A 407 -39.36 -2.55 13.23
CA SER A 407 -39.52 -3.79 12.49
C SER A 407 -41.00 -3.87 12.09
N ALA A 408 -41.30 -3.71 10.80
CA ALA A 408 -42.49 -4.37 10.31
C ALA A 408 -42.29 -5.81 10.78
N PRO A 409 -43.19 -6.37 11.61
CA PRO A 409 -43.01 -7.73 12.07
C PRO A 409 -42.77 -8.51 10.79
N ARG A 410 -41.61 -9.18 10.69
CA ARG A 410 -41.42 -10.15 9.61
C ARG A 410 -42.50 -11.18 9.89
N GLU A 411 -43.64 -11.05 9.22
CA GLU A 411 -44.63 -12.10 9.13
C GLU A 411 -43.83 -13.36 8.82
N ALA A 412 -44.01 -14.39 9.63
CA ALA A 412 -43.35 -15.67 9.44
C ALA A 412 -43.71 -16.16 8.03
N ARG A 413 -42.83 -15.89 7.06
CA ARG A 413 -42.97 -16.40 5.70
C ARG A 413 -42.80 -17.91 5.78
N ALA A 414 -43.70 -18.63 5.12
CA ALA A 414 -43.61 -20.08 5.05
C ALA A 414 -42.21 -20.50 4.56
N LEU A 415 -41.66 -21.56 5.18
CA LEU A 415 -40.26 -21.95 5.03
C LEU A 415 -39.84 -22.12 3.57
N HIS A 416 -40.75 -22.63 2.72
CA HIS A 416 -40.52 -22.81 1.28
C HIS A 416 -40.23 -21.50 0.54
N LEU A 417 -40.79 -20.35 0.95
CA LEU A 417 -40.55 -19.05 0.31
C LEU A 417 -39.16 -18.49 0.66
N VAL A 418 -38.74 -18.68 1.91
CA VAL A 418 -37.40 -18.25 2.37
C VAL A 418 -36.31 -19.10 1.72
N VAL A 419 -36.57 -20.40 1.56
CA VAL A 419 -35.65 -21.34 0.92
C VAL A 419 -35.60 -21.14 -0.61
N ALA A 420 -36.71 -20.72 -1.24
CA ALA A 420 -36.74 -20.38 -2.66
C ALA A 420 -35.88 -19.16 -3.02
N ASP A 421 -35.78 -18.15 -2.15
CA ASP A 421 -34.91 -16.98 -2.37
C ASP A 421 -33.41 -17.35 -2.36
N TRP A 422 -33.04 -18.48 -1.76
CA TRP A 422 -31.66 -18.96 -1.63
C TRP A 422 -31.28 -20.04 -2.65
N LEU A 423 -32.26 -20.70 -3.28
CA LEU A 423 -32.02 -21.76 -4.25
C LEU A 423 -32.05 -21.18 -5.66
N THR A 424 -30.95 -21.33 -6.41
CA THR A 424 -30.94 -21.04 -7.86
C THR A 424 -32.05 -21.82 -8.58
N PRO A 425 -32.78 -21.20 -9.53
CA PRO A 425 -33.89 -21.87 -10.20
C PRO A 425 -33.42 -23.14 -10.91
N ALA A 426 -34.19 -24.22 -10.77
CA ALA A 426 -33.96 -25.47 -11.48
C ALA A 426 -34.01 -25.22 -13.01
N ARG A 427 -33.14 -25.91 -13.76
CA ARG A 427 -33.23 -25.93 -15.23
C ARG A 427 -34.53 -26.65 -15.64
N GLU A 428 -35.13 -26.20 -16.75
CA GLU A 428 -36.39 -26.73 -17.28
C GLU A 428 -36.40 -28.28 -17.30
N GLY A 429 -37.33 -28.87 -16.55
CA GLY A 429 -37.59 -30.31 -16.54
C GLY A 429 -37.47 -31.01 -15.17
N GLU A 430 -36.91 -30.37 -14.14
CA GLU A 430 -36.86 -30.93 -12.77
C GLU A 430 -37.81 -30.18 -11.81
N PRO A 431 -38.44 -30.87 -10.84
CA PRO A 431 -39.28 -30.23 -9.83
C PRO A 431 -38.45 -29.25 -9.01
N ALA A 432 -39.04 -28.10 -8.67
CA ALA A 432 -38.31 -27.07 -7.95
C ALA A 432 -37.88 -27.63 -6.58
N PRO A 433 -36.61 -27.46 -6.16
CA PRO A 433 -36.15 -28.00 -4.88
C PRO A 433 -36.90 -27.43 -3.66
N ALA A 434 -37.62 -26.31 -3.84
CA ALA A 434 -38.54 -25.74 -2.85
C ALA A 434 -39.83 -26.57 -2.64
N ASP A 435 -40.25 -27.40 -3.61
CA ASP A 435 -41.47 -28.22 -3.52
C ASP A 435 -41.39 -29.30 -2.43
N ARG A 436 -40.18 -29.62 -1.94
CA ARG A 436 -39.97 -30.55 -0.82
C ARG A 436 -40.29 -29.96 0.55
N TRP A 437 -40.60 -28.67 0.64
CA TRP A 437 -40.76 -27.92 1.88
C TRP A 437 -42.17 -27.29 2.03
N HIS A 438 -43.12 -27.71 1.19
CA HIS A 438 -44.52 -27.29 1.24
C HIS A 438 -45.30 -27.93 2.39
#